data_AF-A0A450Z7V4-F1
#
_entry.id   AF-A0A450Z7V4-F1
#
_cell.length_a   1.000
_cell.length_b   1.000
_cell.length_c   1.000
_cell.angle_alpha   90.00
_cell.angle_beta   90.00
_cell.angle_gamma   90.00
#
_symmetry.space_group_name_H-M   'P 1'
#
loop_
_entity.id
_entity.type
_entity.pdbx_description
1 polymer ?
#
loop_
_entity_poly.entity_id
_entity_poly.type
_entity_poly.pdbx_seq_one_letter_code
_entity_poly.pdbx_strand_id
1 'polypeptide(L)'
;QTEPFNEVIKKYLNLSEDLLELPEEAKDPVSFEVMTEPMIACCGHTFDRSTIIKIARIKWNSVNKSIECPLCKHEVRVETFYPERALQCLIEKTKQKTKSISSLEKQSKVNKSNCYIF
;
A
#
# COMPACT_ATOMS: atom_id res chain seq x y z
N GLN A 1 -23.46 -29.78 -17.53
CA GLN A 1 -23.12 -28.50 -18.15
C GLN A 1 -21.71 -28.14 -17.69
N THR A 2 -20.83 -27.72 -18.59
CA THR A 2 -19.46 -27.29 -18.26
C THR A 2 -19.48 -25.82 -17.88
N GLU A 3 -18.88 -25.46 -16.73
CA GLU A 3 -18.63 -24.06 -16.38
C GLU A 3 -17.84 -23.39 -17.52
N PRO A 4 -18.22 -22.18 -17.96
CA PRO A 4 -17.49 -21.49 -18.99
C PRO A 4 -16.08 -21.15 -18.50
N PHE A 5 -15.09 -21.26 -19.41
CA PHE A 5 -13.67 -21.19 -19.09
C PHE A 5 -13.26 -19.94 -18.29
N ASN A 6 -13.95 -18.82 -18.48
CA ASN A 6 -13.73 -17.58 -17.75
C ASN A 6 -14.10 -17.66 -16.25
N GLU A 7 -15.15 -18.40 -15.88
CA GLU A 7 -15.54 -18.65 -14.49
C GLU A 7 -14.50 -19.55 -13.81
N VAL A 8 -14.04 -20.58 -14.51
CA VAL A 8 -12.97 -21.49 -14.06
C VAL A 8 -11.68 -20.69 -13.81
N ILE A 9 -11.23 -19.91 -14.78
CA ILE A 9 -10.03 -19.07 -14.64
C ILE A 9 -10.12 -18.14 -13.42
N LYS A 10 -11.26 -17.47 -13.21
CA LYS A 10 -11.45 -16.61 -12.02
C LYS A 10 -11.39 -17.38 -10.70
N LYS A 11 -12.06 -18.53 -10.65
CA LYS A 11 -12.16 -19.38 -9.45
C LYS A 11 -10.84 -20.03 -9.05
N TYR A 12 -10.04 -20.49 -10.02
CA TYR A 12 -8.80 -21.21 -9.76
C TYR A 12 -7.60 -20.30 -9.54
N LEU A 13 -7.65 -19.07 -10.05
CA LEU A 13 -6.52 -18.17 -9.98
C LEU A 13 -6.60 -17.17 -8.82
N ASN A 14 -7.75 -16.98 -8.15
CA ASN A 14 -7.99 -15.88 -7.19
C ASN A 14 -7.48 -14.51 -7.69
N LEU A 15 -7.27 -14.38 -9.00
CA LEU A 15 -6.36 -13.40 -9.57
C LEU A 15 -6.94 -11.98 -9.45
N SER A 16 -8.24 -11.83 -9.22
CA SER A 16 -8.86 -10.52 -9.14
C SER A 16 -8.74 -9.88 -7.76
N GLU A 17 -8.73 -10.63 -6.66
CA GLU A 17 -8.81 -10.04 -5.32
C GLU A 17 -7.42 -9.60 -4.85
N ASP A 18 -6.42 -10.50 -4.93
CA ASP A 18 -5.03 -10.20 -4.52
C ASP A 18 -4.33 -9.18 -5.44
N LEU A 19 -4.73 -9.07 -6.72
CA LEU A 19 -4.17 -8.08 -7.65
C LEU A 19 -4.74 -6.67 -7.46
N LEU A 20 -5.85 -6.53 -6.74
CA LEU A 20 -6.46 -5.22 -6.46
C LEU A 20 -5.92 -4.63 -5.15
N GLU A 21 -5.44 -5.46 -4.24
CA GLU A 21 -4.84 -5.00 -3.00
C GLU A 21 -3.42 -4.47 -3.20
N LEU A 22 -3.06 -3.48 -2.39
CA LEU A 22 -1.68 -3.00 -2.36
C LEU A 22 -0.82 -4.01 -1.60
N PRO A 23 0.44 -4.21 -2.02
CA PRO A 23 1.36 -5.09 -1.31
C PRO A 23 1.59 -4.59 0.12
N GLU A 24 1.95 -5.49 1.05
CA GLU A 24 2.18 -5.13 2.46
C GLU A 24 3.28 -4.07 2.61
N GLU A 25 4.27 -4.04 1.72
CA GLU A 25 5.33 -3.04 1.67
C GLU A 25 4.82 -1.62 1.39
N ALA A 26 3.59 -1.48 0.87
CA ALA A 26 2.93 -0.19 0.73
C ALA A 26 2.31 0.32 2.05
N LYS A 27 2.22 -0.54 3.07
CA LYS A 27 1.61 -0.22 4.37
C LYS A 27 2.69 0.13 5.38
N ASP A 28 2.38 1.09 6.24
CA ASP A 28 3.25 1.48 7.34
C ASP A 28 3.29 0.34 8.38
N PRO A 29 4.47 -0.12 8.81
CA PRO A 29 4.59 -1.27 9.72
C PRO A 29 4.15 -0.99 11.16
N VAL A 30 3.79 0.26 11.49
CA VAL A 30 3.32 0.71 12.80
C VAL A 30 1.83 1.04 12.76
N SER A 31 1.36 1.78 11.75
CA SER A 31 -0.06 2.14 11.64
C SER A 31 -0.89 1.13 10.85
N PHE A 32 -0.25 0.26 10.05
CA PHE A 32 -0.87 -0.68 9.11
C PHE A 32 -1.72 -0.02 8.01
N GLU A 33 -1.66 1.32 7.92
CA GLU A 33 -2.31 2.09 6.87
C GLU A 33 -1.39 2.23 5.66
N VAL A 34 -1.98 2.42 4.48
CA VAL A 34 -1.21 2.66 3.26
C VAL A 34 -0.42 3.96 3.38
N MET A 35 0.89 3.90 3.18
CA MET A 35 1.77 5.05 3.22
C MET A 35 1.39 6.09 2.16
N THR A 36 1.40 7.35 2.57
CA THR A 36 1.16 8.52 1.71
C THR A 36 2.45 9.29 1.47
N GLU A 37 3.27 9.42 2.50
CA GLU A 37 4.59 10.03 2.47
C GLU A 37 5.60 9.04 3.08
N PRO A 38 6.00 7.99 2.35
CA PRO A 38 6.98 7.02 2.85
C PRO A 38 8.35 7.71 3.02
N MET A 39 8.94 7.52 4.18
CA MET A 39 10.22 8.08 4.59
C MET A 39 11.14 6.95 5.06
N ILE A 40 12.28 6.79 4.39
CA ILE A 40 13.27 5.77 4.72
C ILE A 40 14.28 6.28 5.74
N ALA A 41 14.52 5.48 6.77
CA ALA A 41 15.56 5.70 7.79
C ALA A 41 16.92 5.21 7.31
N CYS A 42 18.01 5.71 7.92
CA CYS A 42 19.37 5.20 7.65
C CYS A 42 19.55 3.71 8.01
N CYS A 43 18.69 3.16 8.87
CA CYS A 43 18.65 1.72 9.17
C CYS A 43 17.89 0.89 8.13
N GLY A 44 17.43 1.51 7.03
CA GLY A 44 16.79 0.85 5.89
C GLY A 44 15.28 0.60 6.04
N HIS A 45 14.68 0.93 7.18
CA HIS A 45 13.24 0.77 7.38
C HIS A 45 12.47 2.02 6.98
N THR A 46 11.31 1.81 6.37
CA THR A 46 10.44 2.88 5.89
C THR A 46 9.17 2.98 6.73
N PHE A 47 8.76 4.22 6.99
CA PHE A 47 7.54 4.56 7.71
C PHE A 47 6.85 5.73 7.03
N ASP A 48 5.55 5.91 7.24
CA ASP A 48 4.87 7.13 6.84
C ASP A 48 5.36 8.32 7.69
N ARG A 49 5.45 9.49 7.07
CA ARG A 49 5.86 10.72 7.73
C ARG A 49 5.02 11.04 8.97
N SER A 50 3.72 10.76 8.93
CA SER A 50 2.83 10.99 10.08
C SER A 50 3.18 10.10 11.28
N THR A 51 3.58 8.85 11.03
CA THR A 51 4.05 7.90 12.03
C THR A 51 5.33 8.37 12.68
N ILE A 52 6.31 8.83 11.89
CA ILE A 52 7.57 9.38 12.41
C ILE A 52 7.31 10.57 13.34
N ILE A 53 6.44 11.49 12.95
CA ILE A 53 6.07 12.66 13.76
C ILE A 53 5.42 12.21 15.09
N LYS A 54 4.52 11.21 15.05
CA LYS A 54 3.88 10.68 16.27
C LYS A 54 4.92 10.04 17.20
N ILE A 55 5.84 9.23 16.67
CA ILE A 55 6.90 8.60 17.47
C ILE A 55 7.83 9.66 18.06
N ALA A 56 8.25 10.65 17.28
CA ALA A 56 9.07 11.76 17.73
C ALA A 56 8.37 12.67 18.76
N ARG A 57 7.05 12.59 18.93
CA ARG A 57 6.38 13.29 20.04
C ARG A 57 6.48 12.54 21.36
N ILE A 58 6.61 11.21 21.32
CA ILE A 58 6.52 10.34 22.51
C ILE A 58 7.90 9.89 22.97
N LYS A 59 8.77 9.52 22.03
CA LYS A 59 10.05 8.84 22.29
C LYS A 59 11.26 9.64 21.81
N TRP A 60 11.15 10.96 21.79
CA TRP A 60 12.22 11.82 21.33
C TRP A 60 13.34 11.93 22.33
N ASN A 61 14.55 11.63 21.87
CA ASN A 61 15.76 11.90 22.60
C ASN A 61 16.29 13.29 22.22
N SER A 62 16.06 14.27 23.10
CA SER A 62 16.51 15.66 22.89
C SER A 62 18.02 15.84 22.82
N VAL A 63 18.81 14.92 23.42
CA VAL A 63 20.28 15.01 23.41
C VAL A 63 20.83 14.65 22.03
N ASN A 64 20.33 13.55 21.47
CA ASN A 64 20.83 13.00 20.20
C ASN A 64 19.99 13.39 18.97
N LYS A 65 18.87 14.10 19.19
CA LYS A 65 17.88 14.46 18.16
C LYS A 65 17.38 13.24 17.37
N SER A 66 17.14 12.16 18.09
CA SER A 66 16.92 10.83 17.53
C SER A 66 15.64 10.22 18.07
N ILE A 67 15.15 9.24 17.32
CA ILE A 67 14.13 8.30 17.73
C ILE A 67 14.66 6.88 17.56
N GLU A 68 14.16 5.97 18.38
CA GLU A 68 14.46 4.55 18.23
C GLU A 68 13.57 3.93 17.14
N CYS A 69 14.17 3.24 16.18
CA CYS A 69 13.43 2.52 15.15
C CYS A 69 12.51 1.46 15.79
N PRO A 70 11.19 1.49 15.52
CA PRO A 70 10.25 0.52 16.09
C PRO A 70 10.59 -0.94 15.78
N LEU A 71 11.20 -1.20 14.61
CA LEU A 71 11.48 -2.53 14.09
C LEU A 71 12.80 -3.10 14.59
N CYS A 72 13.91 -2.40 14.35
CA CYS A 72 15.26 -2.92 14.66
C CYS A 72 15.91 -2.30 15.89
N LYS A 73 15.23 -1.39 16.61
CA LYS A 73 15.72 -0.71 17.82
C LYS A 73 16.97 0.17 17.61
N HIS A 74 17.39 0.37 16.36
CA HIS A 74 18.50 1.26 16.04
C HIS A 74 18.12 2.72 16.28
N GLU A 75 19.04 3.52 16.80
CA GLU A 75 18.85 4.95 17.03
C GLU A 75 18.99 5.71 15.70
N VAL A 76 17.93 6.40 15.27
CA VAL A 76 17.86 7.09 13.99
C VAL A 76 17.61 8.58 14.23
N ARG A 77 18.46 9.44 13.67
CA ARG A 77 18.26 10.89 13.73
C ARG A 77 17.07 11.29 12.86
N VAL A 78 16.17 12.12 13.38
CA VAL A 78 14.97 12.53 12.62
C VAL A 78 15.34 13.32 11.35
N GLU A 79 16.46 14.04 11.37
CA GLU A 79 17.00 14.78 10.23
C GLU A 79 17.53 13.86 9.10
N THR A 80 17.74 12.56 9.39
CA THR A 80 18.29 11.57 8.43
C THR A 80 17.21 10.71 7.78
N PHE A 81 15.94 11.05 7.95
CA PHE A 81 14.85 10.44 7.19
C PHE A 81 14.74 11.11 5.84
N TYR A 82 14.70 10.30 4.78
CA TYR A 82 14.60 10.78 3.41
C TYR A 82 13.30 10.31 2.76
N PRO A 83 12.66 11.11 1.91
CA PRO A 83 11.49 10.65 1.16
C PRO A 83 11.85 9.48 0.24
N GLU A 84 11.15 8.35 0.39
CA GLU A 84 11.32 7.19 -0.49
C GLU A 84 10.43 7.34 -1.73
N ARG A 85 10.83 8.25 -2.62
CA ARG A 85 10.04 8.63 -3.80
C ARG A 85 9.70 7.44 -4.71
N ALA A 86 10.59 6.46 -4.82
CA ALA A 86 10.35 5.26 -5.62
C ALA A 86 9.13 4.48 -5.11
N LEU A 87 9.09 4.22 -3.79
CA LEU A 87 7.96 3.55 -3.15
C LEU A 87 6.69 4.38 -3.27
N GLN A 88 6.75 5.69 -3.02
CA GLN A 88 5.61 6.59 -3.17
C GLN A 88 5.01 6.50 -4.59
N CYS A 89 5.85 6.59 -5.62
CA CYS A 89 5.43 6.46 -7.02
C CYS A 89 4.79 5.10 -7.32
N LEU A 90 5.33 4.01 -6.76
CA LEU A 90 4.76 2.68 -6.94
C LEU A 90 3.37 2.57 -6.29
N ILE A 91 3.22 3.05 -5.06
CA ILE A 91 1.94 3.09 -4.34
C ILE A 91 0.89 3.86 -5.16
N GLU A 92 1.24 5.05 -5.65
CA GLU A 92 0.33 5.88 -6.44
C GLU A 92 -0.09 5.22 -7.76
N LYS A 93 0.88 4.68 -8.51
CA LYS A 93 0.61 4.00 -9.78
C LYS A 93 -0.27 2.77 -9.59
N THR A 94 -0.02 1.98 -8.54
CA THR A 94 -0.85 0.81 -8.23
C THR A 94 -2.25 1.23 -7.82
N LYS A 95 -2.41 2.26 -6.96
CA LYS A 95 -3.74 2.83 -6.63
C LYS A 95 -4.51 3.27 -7.88
N GLN A 96 -3.85 3.91 -8.83
CA GLN A 96 -4.49 4.33 -10.09
C GLN A 96 -4.91 3.11 -10.93
N LYS A 97 -4.04 2.12 -11.06
CA LYS A 97 -4.32 0.90 -11.82
C LYS A 97 -5.50 0.12 -11.23
N THR A 98 -5.54 -0.05 -9.90
CA THR A 98 -6.67 -0.67 -9.18
C THR A 98 -7.98 0.07 -9.45
N LYS A 99 -7.97 1.41 -9.38
CA LYS A 99 -9.16 2.23 -9.70
C LYS A 99 -9.65 1.99 -11.13
N SER A 100 -8.75 1.99 -12.12
CA SER A 100 -9.08 1.72 -13.52
C SER A 100 -9.69 0.33 -13.70
N ILE A 101 -9.12 -0.70 -13.08
CA ILE A 101 -9.65 -2.08 -13.14
C ILE A 101 -11.05 -2.14 -12.53
N SER A 102 -11.27 -1.54 -11.35
CA SER A 102 -12.59 -1.52 -10.70
C SER A 102 -13.67 -0.84 -11.55
N SER A 103 -13.32 0.18 -12.32
CA SER A 103 -14.24 0.84 -13.26
C SER A 103 -14.59 -0.05 -14.46
N LEU A 104 -13.61 -0.80 -14.98
CA LEU A 104 -13.83 -1.75 -16.08
C LEU A 104 -14.74 -2.91 -15.65
N GLU A 105 -14.56 -3.44 -14.43
CA GLU A 105 -15.42 -4.49 -13.90
C GLU A 105 -16.88 -4.02 -13.76
N LYS A 106 -17.10 -2.80 -13.27
CA LYS A 106 -18.45 -2.20 -13.17
C LYS A 106 -19.12 -2.07 -14.53
N GLN A 107 -18.39 -1.62 -15.55
CA GLN A 107 -18.90 -1.53 -16.92
C GLN A 107 -19.22 -2.91 -17.52
N SER A 108 -18.41 -3.93 -17.23
CA SER A 108 -18.66 -5.31 -17.70
C SER A 108 -19.93 -5.92 -17.09
N LYS A 109 -20.23 -5.63 -15.81
CA LYS A 109 -21.46 -6.06 -15.14
C LYS A 109 -22.69 -5.38 -15.74
N VAL A 110 -22.62 -4.06 -15.98
CA VAL A 110 -23.71 -3.29 -16.63
C VAL A 110 -23.99 -3.81 -18.04
N ASN A 111 -22.94 -4.08 -18.83
CA ASN A 111 -23.10 -4.59 -20.19
C ASN A 111 -23.66 -6.02 -20.22
N LYS A 112 -23.34 -6.87 -19.24
CA LYS A 112 -23.97 -8.20 -19.08
C LYS A 112 -25.45 -8.08 -18.74
N SER A 113 -25.84 -7.19 -17.81
CA SER A 113 -27.25 -6.97 -17.43
C SER A 113 -28.13 -6.53 -18.61
N ASN A 114 -27.59 -5.68 -19.49
CA ASN A 114 -28.31 -5.19 -20.67
C ASN A 114 -28.45 -6.24 -21.78
N CYS A 115 -27.72 -7.35 -21.71
CA CYS A 115 -27.78 -8.42 -22.71
C CYS A 115 -28.88 -9.47 -22.39
N TYR A 116 -29.47 -9.44 -21.19
CA TYR A 116 -30.58 -10.32 -20.77
C TYR A 116 -31.96 -9.66 -20.91
N ILE A 117 -32.06 -8.50 -21.56
CA ILE A 117 -33.34 -7.85 -21.89
C ILE A 117 -33.65 -8.10 -23.37
N PHE A 118 -33.88 -9.36 -23.76
CA PHE A 118 -34.56 -9.75 -25.02
C PHE A 118 -35.22 -11.12 -24.84
#